data_AF-A0A944GCG1-F1
#
_entry.id   AF-A0A944GCG1-F1
#
_cell.length_a   1.000
_cell.length_b   1.000
_cell.length_c   1.000
_cell.angle_alpha   90.00
_cell.angle_beta   90.00
_cell.angle_gamma   90.00
#
_symmetry.space_group_name_H-M   'P 1'
#
loop_
_entity.id
_entity.type
_entity.pdbx_description
1 polymer ?
#
loop_
_entity_poly.entity_id
_entity_poly.type
_entity_poly.pdbx_seq_one_letter_code
_entity_poly.pdbx_strand_id
1 'polypeptide(L)'
;GNAVVNYTDVDVPFTRIIEHKHFATFGDDVYNNPVSVITKEYPIEWQPGMEPYYPVNDAANNALYGKYAELAAAEDKVIFGGRLAEYKYYDMDDIIDNALNVNINI
;
A
#
# COMPACT_ATOMS: atom_id res chain seq x y z
N GLY A 1 9.53 23.78 -0.56
CA GLY A 1 8.51 22.93 0.08
C GLY A 1 9.00 21.49 0.16
N ASN A 2 8.21 20.60 0.76
CA ASN A 2 8.48 19.16 0.84
C ASN A 2 7.27 18.41 0.27
N ALA A 3 7.51 17.26 -0.38
CA ALA A 3 6.43 16.47 -0.96
C ALA A 3 5.49 15.86 0.08
N VAL A 4 6.03 15.50 1.25
CA VAL A 4 5.28 14.89 2.35
C VAL A 4 5.67 15.56 3.66
N VAL A 5 4.69 15.92 4.47
CA VAL A 5 4.87 16.40 5.85
C VAL A 5 3.99 15.58 6.78
N ASN A 6 4.61 14.90 7.75
CA ASN A 6 3.91 14.08 8.74
C ASN A 6 3.45 14.94 9.93
N TYR A 7 2.28 14.62 10.46
CA TYR A 7 1.71 15.23 11.65
C TYR A 7 1.55 14.13 12.70
N THR A 8 2.37 14.19 13.75
CA THR A 8 2.49 13.13 14.77
C THR A 8 1.74 13.46 16.06
N ASP A 9 0.95 14.53 16.06
CA ASP A 9 0.11 14.94 17.17
C ASP A 9 -1.23 14.22 17.09
N VAL A 10 -1.68 13.66 18.22
CA VAL A 10 -2.94 12.90 18.32
C VAL A 10 -4.17 13.77 18.07
N ASP A 11 -4.08 15.07 18.36
CA ASP A 11 -5.18 16.02 18.15
C ASP A 11 -5.34 16.41 16.67
N VAL A 12 -4.40 16.02 15.80
CA VAL A 12 -4.49 16.24 14.35
C VAL A 12 -5.17 15.03 13.70
N PRO A 13 -6.29 15.23 12.97
CA PRO A 13 -7.11 14.11 12.49
C PRO A 13 -6.53 13.37 11.26
N PHE A 14 -5.45 13.86 10.66
CA PHE A 14 -4.77 13.26 9.50
C PHE A 14 -3.30 12.96 9.81
N THR A 15 -2.74 11.93 9.19
CA THR A 15 -1.36 11.49 9.45
C THR A 15 -0.33 12.32 8.71
N ARG A 16 -0.66 12.80 7.51
CA ARG A 16 0.23 13.58 6.67
C ARG A 16 -0.51 14.48 5.69
N ILE A 17 0.19 15.53 5.24
CA ILE A 17 -0.16 16.29 4.04
C ILE A 17 0.84 15.94 2.93
N ILE A 18 0.30 15.67 1.75
CA ILE A 18 1.06 15.43 0.53
C ILE A 18 0.81 16.61 -0.41
N GLU A 19 1.88 17.26 -0.86
CA GLU A 19 1.83 18.31 -1.89
C GLU A 19 2.45 17.78 -3.18
N HIS A 20 1.58 17.38 -4.12
CA HIS A 20 1.95 16.51 -5.24
C HIS A 20 2.97 17.11 -6.21
N LYS A 21 2.98 18.43 -6.39
CA LYS A 21 3.91 19.09 -7.34
C LYS A 21 5.38 18.87 -6.98
N HIS A 22 5.68 18.65 -5.70
CA HIS A 22 7.04 18.38 -5.23
C HIS A 22 7.56 16.97 -5.57
N PHE A 23 6.72 16.05 -6.07
CA PHE A 23 7.18 14.77 -6.62
C PHE A 23 7.57 14.86 -8.10
N ALA A 24 6.87 15.68 -8.87
CA ALA A 24 6.97 15.69 -10.33
C ALA A 24 7.81 16.84 -10.92
N THR A 25 8.07 17.89 -10.14
CA THR A 25 8.82 19.08 -10.57
C THR A 25 9.92 19.42 -9.58
N PHE A 26 10.99 20.06 -10.07
CA PHE A 26 12.21 20.33 -9.31
C PHE A 26 12.70 21.77 -9.52
N GLY A 27 13.52 22.27 -8.59
CA GLY A 27 14.10 23.62 -8.70
C GLY A 27 13.04 24.73 -8.72
N ASP A 28 13.32 25.79 -9.49
CA ASP A 28 12.46 26.97 -9.57
C ASP A 28 11.08 26.68 -10.20
N ASP A 29 10.98 25.65 -11.05
CA ASP A 29 9.72 25.28 -11.71
C ASP A 29 8.62 24.89 -10.73
N VAL A 30 8.99 24.36 -9.57
CA VAL A 30 8.07 24.07 -8.46
C VAL A 30 7.36 25.34 -7.97
N TYR A 31 8.08 26.45 -7.91
CA TYR A 31 7.60 27.74 -7.39
C TYR A 31 6.96 28.58 -8.49
N ASN A 32 7.36 28.37 -9.75
CA ASN A 32 6.75 28.98 -10.92
C ASN A 32 5.33 28.44 -11.20
N ASN A 33 4.98 27.25 -10.69
CA ASN A 33 3.62 26.73 -10.74
C ASN A 33 2.74 27.39 -9.64
N PRO A 34 1.79 28.27 -10.02
CA PRO A 34 0.94 28.97 -9.06
C PRO A 34 -0.16 28.09 -8.47
N VAL A 35 -0.40 26.91 -9.03
CA VAL A 35 -1.43 25.97 -8.58
C VAL A 35 -0.79 24.83 -7.82
N SER A 36 -1.41 24.44 -6.71
CA SER A 36 -1.01 23.27 -5.95
C SER A 36 -2.23 22.42 -5.58
N VAL A 37 -2.04 21.10 -5.61
CA VAL A 37 -3.01 20.13 -5.13
C VAL A 37 -2.39 19.49 -3.90
N ILE A 38 -3.14 19.52 -2.80
CA ILE A 38 -2.75 18.89 -1.55
C ILE A 38 -3.72 17.77 -1.18
N THR A 39 -3.22 16.71 -0.58
CA THR A 39 -4.01 15.62 -0.01
C THR A 39 -3.72 15.52 1.48
N LYS A 40 -4.78 15.45 2.29
CA LYS A 40 -4.70 15.05 3.69
C LYS A 40 -5.07 13.57 3.77
N GLU A 41 -4.19 12.77 4.37
CA GLU A 41 -4.40 11.32 4.52
C GLU A 41 -5.02 11.00 5.88
N TYR A 42 -6.15 10.30 5.87
CA TYR A 42 -6.88 9.92 7.08
C TYR A 42 -6.82 8.40 7.28
N PRO A 43 -6.29 7.90 8.41
CA PRO A 43 -6.34 6.48 8.72
C PRO A 43 -7.76 6.11 9.15
N ILE A 44 -8.24 4.96 8.70
CA ILE A 44 -9.57 4.44 9.01
C ILE A 44 -9.50 2.92 9.14
N GLU A 45 -10.34 2.38 10.03
CA GLU A 45 -10.54 0.93 10.12
C GLU A 45 -11.18 0.43 8.82
N TRP A 46 -10.69 -0.69 8.29
CA TRP A 46 -11.23 -1.26 7.07
C TRP A 46 -12.65 -1.79 7.30
N GLN A 47 -13.53 -1.64 6.29
CA GLN A 47 -14.86 -2.21 6.27
C GLN A 47 -15.16 -2.81 4.88
N PRO A 48 -16.10 -3.76 4.77
CA PRO A 48 -16.53 -4.30 3.49
C PRO A 48 -16.92 -3.19 2.50
N GLY A 49 -16.37 -3.26 1.29
CA GLY A 49 -16.55 -2.24 0.24
C GLY A 49 -15.48 -1.16 0.20
N MET A 50 -14.53 -1.15 1.15
CA MET A 50 -13.37 -0.26 1.15
C MET A 50 -12.13 -0.95 0.57
N GLU A 51 -11.25 -0.14 -0.02
CA GLU A 51 -9.95 -0.62 -0.50
C GLU A 51 -9.08 -1.03 0.70
N PRO A 52 -8.61 -2.29 0.77
CA PRO A 52 -7.69 -2.71 1.82
C PRO A 52 -6.30 -2.18 1.50
N TYR A 53 -5.68 -1.40 2.39
CA TYR A 53 -4.33 -0.82 2.19
C TYR A 53 -3.22 -1.55 2.95
N TYR A 54 -3.39 -1.79 4.25
CA TYR A 54 -2.37 -2.39 5.11
C TYR A 54 -2.92 -3.63 5.84
N PRO A 55 -2.23 -4.78 5.79
CA PRO A 55 -2.63 -5.94 6.57
C PRO A 55 -2.35 -5.71 8.07
N VAL A 56 -3.23 -6.22 8.94
CA VAL A 56 -3.07 -6.15 10.39
C VAL A 56 -2.51 -7.50 10.86
N ASN A 57 -1.18 -7.57 10.95
CA ASN A 57 -0.45 -8.82 11.20
C ASN A 57 -0.46 -9.24 12.67
N ASP A 58 -1.63 -9.60 13.19
CA ASP A 58 -1.82 -10.18 14.51
C ASP A 58 -2.00 -11.71 14.47
N ALA A 59 -2.01 -12.35 15.64
CA ALA A 59 -2.11 -13.80 15.74
C ALA A 59 -3.42 -14.36 15.16
N ALA A 60 -4.54 -13.63 15.27
CA ALA A 60 -5.84 -14.08 14.78
C ALA A 60 -5.90 -14.03 13.26
N ASN A 61 -5.46 -12.92 12.67
CA ASN A 61 -5.42 -12.72 11.22
C ASN A 61 -4.41 -13.66 10.55
N ASN A 62 -3.23 -13.84 11.15
CA ASN A 62 -2.22 -14.76 10.62
C ASN A 62 -2.70 -16.22 10.66
N ALA A 63 -3.41 -16.63 11.72
CA ALA A 63 -4.00 -17.97 11.80
C ALA A 63 -5.12 -18.17 10.76
N LEU A 64 -5.91 -17.12 10.47
CA LEU A 64 -6.93 -17.16 9.42
C LEU A 64 -6.29 -17.24 8.03
N TYR A 65 -5.29 -16.41 7.75
CA TYR A 65 -4.54 -16.44 6.51
C TYR A 65 -3.91 -17.81 6.26
N GLY A 66 -3.31 -18.45 7.29
CA GLY A 66 -2.73 -19.79 7.16
C GLY A 66 -3.72 -20.82 6.61
N LYS A 67 -4.98 -20.79 7.07
CA LYS A 67 -6.04 -21.68 6.55
C LYS A 67 -6.35 -21.40 5.07
N TYR A 68 -6.37 -20.14 4.66
CA TYR A 68 -6.57 -19.79 3.25
C TYR A 68 -5.36 -20.14 2.39
N ALA A 69 -4.14 -20.02 2.91
CA ALA A 69 -2.92 -20.42 2.23
C ALA A 69 -2.89 -21.93 1.97
N GLU A 70 -3.35 -22.74 2.93
CA GLU A 70 -3.52 -24.20 2.75
C GLU A 70 -4.52 -24.53 1.63
N LEU A 71 -5.65 -23.81 1.58
CA LEU A 71 -6.64 -23.98 0.50
C LEU A 71 -6.10 -23.52 -0.85
N ALA A 72 -5.41 -22.38 -0.90
CA ALA A 72 -4.80 -21.84 -2.12
C ALA A 72 -3.72 -22.78 -2.68
N ALA A 73 -2.94 -23.44 -1.81
CA ALA A 73 -1.92 -24.40 -2.21
C ALA A 73 -2.49 -25.69 -2.82
N ALA A 74 -3.77 -25.99 -2.60
CA ALA A 74 -4.46 -27.14 -3.17
C ALA A 74 -5.04 -26.87 -4.57
N GLU A 75 -4.98 -25.64 -5.08
CA GLU A 75 -5.50 -25.26 -6.40
C GLU A 75 -4.45 -25.47 -7.49
N ASP A 76 -4.60 -26.51 -8.30
CA ASP A 76 -3.60 -26.92 -9.30
C ASP A 76 -3.41 -25.95 -10.48
N LYS A 77 -4.35 -25.03 -10.70
CA LYS A 77 -4.43 -24.19 -11.91
C LYS A 77 -4.51 -22.70 -11.61
N VAL A 78 -4.27 -22.29 -10.37
CA VAL A 78 -4.36 -20.90 -9.94
C VAL A 78 -3.09 -20.55 -9.19
N ILE A 79 -2.42 -19.48 -9.62
CA ILE A 79 -1.29 -18.90 -8.89
C ILE A 79 -1.83 -17.70 -8.10
N PHE A 80 -1.77 -17.79 -6.78
CA PHE A 80 -2.11 -16.71 -5.88
C PHE A 80 -0.83 -15.92 -5.58
N GLY A 81 -0.79 -14.65 -5.97
CA GLY A 81 0.40 -13.82 -5.79
C GLY A 81 0.08 -12.36 -5.52
N GLY A 82 1.00 -11.71 -4.82
CA GLY A 82 0.97 -10.29 -4.50
C GLY A 82 0.16 -9.89 -3.27
N ARG A 83 0.14 -8.58 -3.01
CA ARG A 83 -0.27 -7.97 -1.71
C ARG A 83 -1.57 -8.53 -1.14
N LEU A 84 -2.58 -8.67 -1.99
CA LEU A 84 -3.92 -9.10 -1.56
C LEU A 84 -4.03 -10.62 -1.39
N ALA A 85 -3.45 -11.40 -2.29
CA ALA A 85 -3.50 -12.86 -2.24
C ALA A 85 -2.61 -13.44 -1.12
N GLU A 86 -1.50 -12.77 -0.83
CA GLU A 86 -0.52 -13.22 0.16
C GLU A 86 -0.69 -12.56 1.53
N TYR A 87 -1.72 -11.71 1.71
CA TYR A 87 -1.99 -10.97 2.95
C TYR A 87 -0.74 -10.27 3.50
N LYS A 88 0.01 -9.58 2.63
CA LYS A 88 1.31 -9.01 2.98
C LYS A 88 1.52 -7.67 2.32
N TYR A 89 2.13 -6.73 3.05
CA TYR A 89 2.59 -5.47 2.45
C TYR A 89 3.84 -5.70 1.61
N TYR A 90 3.84 -5.16 0.40
CA TYR A 90 4.99 -5.16 -0.50
C TYR A 90 5.28 -3.73 -0.97
N ASP A 91 6.56 -3.36 -0.95
CA ASP A 91 7.04 -2.25 -1.75
C ASP A 91 7.00 -2.61 -3.25
N MET A 92 7.06 -1.60 -4.12
CA MET A 92 6.87 -1.79 -5.57
C MET A 92 7.94 -2.69 -6.20
N ASP A 93 9.19 -2.58 -5.77
CA ASP A 93 10.29 -3.41 -6.23
C ASP A 93 10.17 -4.86 -5.75
N ASP A 94 9.82 -5.08 -4.48
CA ASP A 94 9.60 -6.43 -3.94
C ASP A 94 8.51 -7.19 -4.72
N ILE A 95 7.40 -6.54 -5.06
CA ILE A 95 6.32 -7.20 -5.81
C ILE A 95 6.70 -7.43 -7.27
N ILE A 96 7.50 -6.54 -7.88
CA ILE A 96 8.02 -6.76 -9.23
C ILE A 96 8.97 -7.95 -9.24
N ASP A 97 9.90 -8.02 -8.29
CA ASP A 97 10.83 -9.15 -8.18
C ASP A 97 10.08 -10.47 -7.92
N ASN A 98 9.11 -10.46 -6.99
CA ASN A 98 8.25 -11.61 -6.74
C ASN A 98 7.56 -12.08 -8.03
N ALA A 99 6.92 -11.17 -8.77
CA ALA A 99 6.22 -11.48 -10.01
C ALA A 99 7.15 -12.04 -11.10
N LEU A 100 8.39 -11.54 -11.21
CA LEU A 100 9.39 -12.03 -12.17
C LEU A 100 9.92 -13.42 -11.81
N ASN A 101 9.96 -13.75 -10.52
CA ASN A 101 10.47 -15.02 -10.00
C ASN A 101 9.39 -16.08 -9.76
N VAL A 102 8.11 -15.79 -10.06
CA VAL A 102 7.03 -16.78 -9.98
C VAL A 102 7.36 -17.94 -10.92
N ASN A 103 7.46 -19.15 -10.36
CA ASN A 103 7.70 -20.35 -11.15
C ASN A 103 6.40 -20.80 -11.83
N ILE A 104 6.28 -20.52 -13.13
CA ILE A 104 5.13 -20.92 -13.94
C ILE A 104 5.49 -22.22 -14.66
N ASN A 105 5.16 -23.36 -14.06
CA ASN A 105 5.17 -24.64 -14.76
C ASN A 105 3.87 -24.76 -15.58
N ILE A 106 3.88 -24.23 -16.80
CA ILE A 106 2.83 -24.42 -17.81
C ILE A 106 3.03 -25.75 -18.53
#